data_AF-A0A372GR66-F1
#
_entry.id   AF-A0A372GR66-F1
#
_cell.length_a   1.000
_cell.length_b   1.000
_cell.length_c   1.000
_cell.angle_alpha   90.00
_cell.angle_beta   90.00
_cell.angle_gamma   90.00
#
_symmetry.space_group_name_H-M   'P 1'
#
loop_
_entity.id
_entity.type
_entity.pdbx_description
1 polymer ?
#
loop_
_entity_poly.entity_id
_entity_poly.type
_entity_poly.pdbx_seq_one_letter_code
_entity_poly.pdbx_strand_id
1 'polypeptide(L)' 'MPDLSKLKFEKPINLFNGKDLSGWKLIDPNKSNGFKVVDGILMNDPVQPEDGEHISYGNIRTQQDFSDFNLKLEVMVH' A
#
# COMPACT_ATOMS: atom_id res chain seq x y z
N MET A 1 1.61 -17.09 -27.29
CA MET A 1 1.24 -16.38 -26.04
C MET A 1 0.91 -17.41 -24.98
N PRO A 2 1.22 -17.17 -23.69
CA PRO A 2 0.89 -18.10 -22.61
C PRO A 2 -0.64 -18.26 -22.47
N ASP A 3 -1.08 -19.48 -22.18
CA ASP A 3 -2.48 -19.83 -21.95
C ASP A 3 -2.86 -19.53 -20.49
N LEU A 4 -3.55 -18.40 -20.27
CA LEU A 4 -3.93 -17.92 -18.95
C LEU A 4 -5.10 -18.70 -18.34
N SER A 5 -5.77 -19.59 -19.09
CA SER A 5 -6.88 -20.41 -18.58
C SER A 5 -6.46 -21.46 -17.55
N LYS A 6 -5.15 -21.73 -17.44
CA LYS A 6 -4.56 -22.70 -16.49
C LYS A 6 -4.07 -22.08 -15.19
N LEU A 7 -4.12 -20.75 -15.04
CA LEU A 7 -3.76 -20.09 -13.80
C LEU A 7 -4.75 -20.48 -12.69
N LYS A 8 -4.24 -21.17 -11.67
CA LYS A 8 -4.98 -21.44 -10.44
C LYS A 8 -4.51 -20.45 -9.39
N PHE A 9 -5.38 -19.51 -9.05
CA PHE A 9 -5.14 -18.63 -7.90
C PHE A 9 -5.56 -19.36 -6.62
N GLU A 10 -4.81 -19.11 -5.55
CA GLU A 10 -5.21 -19.54 -4.21
C GLU A 10 -6.41 -18.73 -3.71
N LYS A 11 -6.88 -19.06 -2.49
CA LYS A 11 -7.94 -18.28 -1.85
C LYS A 11 -7.47 -16.84 -1.65
N PRO A 12 -8.30 -15.82 -1.98
CA PRO A 12 -7.94 -14.43 -1.73
C PRO A 12 -7.60 -14.17 -0.26
N ILE A 13 -6.59 -13.33 -0.04
CA ILE A 13 -6.23 -12.82 1.29
C ILE A 13 -6.55 -11.33 1.39
N ASN A 14 -6.83 -10.85 2.60
CA ASN A 14 -7.00 -9.43 2.86
C ASN A 14 -5.63 -8.78 3.06
N LEU A 15 -5.21 -7.92 2.13
CA LEU A 15 -3.96 -7.17 2.24
C LEU A 15 -4.04 -6.00 3.21
N PHE A 16 -5.23 -5.43 3.42
CA PHE A 16 -5.45 -4.33 4.34
C PHE A 16 -6.49 -4.72 5.39
N ASN A 17 -6.19 -4.45 6.66
CA ASN A 17 -7.00 -4.89 7.79
C ASN A 17 -8.03 -3.85 8.27
N GLY A 18 -8.07 -2.65 7.66
CA GLY A 18 -8.95 -1.56 8.05
C GLY A 18 -8.63 -0.92 9.41
N LYS A 19 -7.45 -1.17 9.99
CA LYS A 19 -7.08 -0.70 11.34
C LYS A 19 -5.74 0.00 11.36
N ASP A 20 -4.74 -0.58 10.70
CA ASP A 20 -3.36 -0.08 10.72
C ASP A 20 -2.56 -0.56 9.49
N LEU A 21 -1.26 -0.27 9.47
CA LEU A 21 -0.33 -0.68 8.41
C LEU A 21 0.31 -2.05 8.66
N SER A 22 -0.24 -2.90 9.53
CA SER A 22 0.26 -4.27 9.69
C SER A 22 0.24 -5.00 8.35
N GLY A 23 1.36 -5.64 8.02
CA GLY A 23 1.56 -6.27 6.70
C GLY A 23 2.07 -5.32 5.63
N TRP A 24 2.27 -4.03 5.92
CA TRP A 24 2.88 -3.04 5.06
C TRP A 24 4.18 -2.48 5.66
N LYS A 25 5.06 -1.94 4.82
CA LYS A 25 6.29 -1.26 5.22
C LYS A 25 6.69 -0.21 4.18
N LEU A 26 7.45 0.79 4.60
CA LEU A 26 8.12 1.70 3.66
C LEU A 26 9.06 0.93 2.73
N ILE A 27 9.10 1.35 1.47
CA ILE A 27 10.07 0.84 0.50
C ILE A 27 11.49 1.29 0.88
N ASP A 28 11.64 2.58 1.16
CA ASP A 28 12.86 3.16 1.72
C ASP A 28 12.62 3.50 3.20
N PRO A 29 13.25 2.76 4.15
CA PRO A 29 13.04 2.99 5.57
C PRO A 29 13.59 4.34 6.05
N ASN A 30 14.36 5.06 5.23
CA ASN A 30 14.91 6.38 5.57
C ASN A 30 13.96 7.53 5.18
N LYS A 31 12.83 7.24 4.52
CA LYS A 31 11.84 8.25 4.13
C LYS A 31 10.77 8.41 5.20
N SER A 32 10.14 9.58 5.21
CA SER A 32 8.97 9.80 6.07
C SER A 32 7.76 9.03 5.56
N ASN A 33 6.90 8.56 6.47
CA ASN A 33 5.65 7.89 6.11
C ASN A 33 4.51 8.91 5.94
N GLY A 34 3.89 8.94 4.76
CA GLY A 34 2.71 9.77 4.48
C GLY A 34 1.38 9.03 4.59
N PHE A 35 1.43 7.72 4.85
CA PHE A 35 0.25 6.86 4.93
C PHE A 35 -0.25 6.72 6.37
N LYS A 36 -1.57 6.85 6.53
CA LYS A 36 -2.29 6.62 7.79
C LYS A 36 -3.61 5.91 7.55
N VAL A 37 -4.19 5.35 8.60
CA VAL A 37 -5.54 4.76 8.54
C VAL A 37 -6.52 5.72 9.20
N VAL A 38 -7.54 6.13 8.45
CA VAL A 38 -8.62 7.00 8.94
C VAL A 38 -9.95 6.35 8.57
N ASP A 39 -10.80 6.12 9.57
CA ASP A 39 -12.13 5.51 9.41
C ASP A 39 -12.13 4.19 8.60
N GLY A 40 -11.09 3.38 8.80
CA GLY A 40 -10.91 2.11 8.12
C GLY A 40 -10.44 2.22 6.67
N ILE A 41 -10.00 3.40 6.22
CA ILE A 41 -9.46 3.67 4.89
C ILE A 41 -7.95 3.94 5.01
N LEU A 42 -7.17 3.30 4.14
CA LEU A 42 -5.75 3.61 3.97
C LEU A 42 -5.62 4.91 3.16
N MET A 43 -5.21 5.99 3.83
CA MET A 43 -5.12 7.33 3.25
C MET A 43 -3.65 7.75 3.09
N ASN A 44 -3.32 8.28 1.92
CA ASN A 44 -2.05 8.95 1.65
C ASN A 44 -2.25 10.46 1.82
N ASP A 45 -1.70 11.03 2.90
CA ASP A 45 -1.87 12.44 3.27
C ASP A 45 -0.53 13.03 3.76
N PRO A 46 0.43 13.23 2.84
CA PRO A 46 1.72 13.81 3.16
C PRO A 46 1.57 15.30 3.45
N VAL A 47 1.98 15.73 4.65
CA VAL A 47 1.90 17.13 5.08
C VAL A 47 3.26 17.79 4.96
N GLN A 48 3.34 18.93 4.27
CA GLN A 48 4.55 19.76 4.27
C GLN A 48 4.48 20.77 5.42
N PRO A 49 5.59 21.05 6.11
CA PRO A 49 5.63 22.14 7.07
C PRO A 49 5.44 23.48 6.35
N GLU A 50 4.79 24.44 7.02
CA GLU A 50 4.60 25.80 6.48
C GLU A 50 5.94 26.52 6.30
N ASP A 51 6.86 26.31 7.26
CA ASP A 51 8.23 26.82 7.23
C ASP A 51 9.21 25.66 7.47
N GLY A 52 10.32 25.67 6.73
CA GLY A 52 11.42 24.72 6.91
C GLY A 52 11.71 23.85 5.68
N GLU A 53 12.46 22.78 5.90
CA GLU A 53 12.90 21.88 4.84
C GLU A 53 11.76 21.00 4.31
N HIS A 54 11.78 20.76 3.00
CA HIS A 54 10.82 19.90 2.34
C HIS A 54 10.96 18.45 2.83
N ILE A 55 9.87 17.87 3.33
CA ILE A 55 9.81 16.46 3.73
C ILE A 55 9.60 15.57 2.50
N SER A 56 10.54 14.66 2.27
CA SER A 56 10.40 13.61 1.27
C SER A 56 9.69 12.39 1.87
N TYR A 57 8.49 12.12 1.37
CA TYR A 57 7.67 10.97 1.78
C TYR A 57 7.93 9.74 0.91
N GLY A 58 7.93 8.56 1.54
CA GLY A 58 8.18 7.28 0.89
C GLY A 58 6.90 6.52 0.55
N ASN A 59 6.98 5.70 -0.48
CA ASN A 59 5.94 4.73 -0.83
C ASN A 59 5.99 3.51 0.10
N ILE A 60 4.86 2.81 0.22
CA ILE A 60 4.75 1.55 0.98
C ILE A 60 4.63 0.33 0.06
N ARG A 61 4.99 -0.83 0.59
CA ARG A 61 4.84 -2.15 -0.02
C ARG A 61 4.33 -3.17 0.99
N THR A 62 3.77 -4.28 0.51
CA THR A 62 3.50 -5.44 1.35
C THR A 62 4.80 -5.97 1.96
N GLN A 63 4.71 -6.54 3.16
CA GLN A 63 5.81 -7.27 3.80
C GLN A 63 6.05 -8.61 3.12
N GLN A 64 4.99 -9.23 2.60
CA GLN A 64 5.02 -10.45 1.80
C GLN A 64 5.30 -10.11 0.33
N ASP A 65 5.98 -11.02 -0.35
CA ASP A 65 6.24 -10.94 -1.80
C ASP A 65 5.36 -11.95 -2.54
N PHE A 66 4.85 -11.53 -3.69
CA PHE A 66 3.97 -12.32 -4.55
C PHE A 66 4.55 -12.36 -5.96
N SER A 67 4.47 -13.52 -6.62
CA SER A 67 4.88 -13.68 -8.02
C SER A 67 3.68 -13.47 -8.94
N ASP A 68 2.80 -14.47 -9.03
CA ASP A 68 1.57 -14.40 -9.82
C ASP A 68 0.38 -14.10 -8.92
N PHE A 69 -0.36 -13.03 -9.21
CA PHE A 69 -1.49 -12.63 -8.38
C PHE A 69 -2.64 -12.02 -9.20
N ASN A 70 -3.84 -12.09 -8.63
CA ASN A 70 -4.97 -11.28 -9.02
C ASN A 70 -5.24 -10.27 -7.89
N LEU A 71 -5.05 -8.98 -8.18
CA LEU A 71 -5.24 -7.90 -7.20
C LEU A 71 -6.56 -7.18 -7.47
N LYS A 72 -7.35 -6.99 -6.42
CA LYS A 72 -8.55 -6.15 -6.42
C LYS A 72 -8.41 -5.09 -5.34
N LEU A 73 -8.72 -3.85 -5.70
CA LEU A 73 -8.68 -2.70 -4.82
C LEU A 73 -9.72 -1.69 -5.26
N GLU A 74 -10.18 -0.89 -4.31
CA GLU A 74 -11.02 0.27 -4.53
C GLU A 74 -10.21 1.51 -4.13
N VAL A 75 -10.28 2.57 -4.93
CA VAL A 75 -9.55 3.81 -4.69
C VAL A 75 -10.52 4.98 -4.80
N MET A 76 -10.35 5.93 -3.90
CA MET A 76 -10.96 7.25 -3.99
C MET A 76 -9.85 8.26 -4.27
N VAL A 77 -10.03 9.07 -5.30
CA VAL A 77 -9.16 10.20 -5.65
C VAL A 77 -10.05 11.43 -5.72
N HIS A 78 -9.65 12.50 -5.02
CA HIS A 78 -10.35 13.77 -5.00
C HIS A 78 -9.45 14.89 -5.53
#